data_AF-A0A838EJA2-F1
#
_entry.id   AF-A0A838EJA2-F1
#
_cell.length_a   1.000
_cell.length_b   1.000
_cell.length_c   1.000
_cell.angle_alpha   90.00
_cell.angle_beta   90.00
_cell.angle_gamma   90.00
#
_symmetry.space_group_name_H-M   'P 1'
#
loop_
_entity.id
_entity.type
_entity.pdbx_description
1 polymer ?
#
loop_
_entity_poly.entity_id
_entity_poly.type
_entity_poly.pdbx_seq_one_letter_code
_entity_poly.pdbx_strand_id
1 'polypeptide(L)'
;MFATGPTRSYFISAQLDWEEVTIGAPLLDMAMTLLMFCFVKRVFQPPLFTSLLDGYMQVRPLMKEELEQLEVAIKHAGLMISLFFLLQSLQDASSEIAKDLQEFYWNYGLPTWKIQTS
;
A
#
# COMPACT_ATOMS: atom_id res chain seq x y z
N MET A 1 3.92 34.46 12.13
CA MET A 1 5.12 34.16 11.31
C MET A 1 5.83 33.01 12.01
N PHE A 2 5.49 31.77 11.66
CA PHE A 2 6.11 30.60 12.28
C PHE A 2 7.41 30.29 11.55
N ALA A 3 8.50 30.23 12.30
CA ALA A 3 9.81 29.87 11.78
C ALA A 3 9.75 28.46 11.19
N THR A 4 10.00 28.35 9.90
CA THR A 4 10.28 27.10 9.21
C THR A 4 11.62 26.57 9.72
N GLY A 5 11.58 25.64 10.66
CA GLY A 5 12.76 24.87 11.05
C GLY A 5 13.37 24.15 9.83
N PRO A 6 14.66 23.80 9.87
CA PRO A 6 15.34 23.17 8.74
C PRO A 6 14.64 21.86 8.37
N THR A 7 14.17 21.78 7.13
CA THR A 7 13.63 20.56 6.53
C THR A 7 14.73 19.51 6.54
N ARG A 8 14.73 18.61 7.53
CA ARG A 8 15.63 17.45 7.52
C ARG A 8 15.31 16.63 6.27
N SER A 9 16.23 16.62 5.33
CA SER A 9 16.19 15.66 4.22
C SER A 9 16.58 14.30 4.81
N TYR A 10 15.59 13.42 4.96
CA TYR A 10 15.81 12.04 5.36
C TYR A 10 16.11 11.25 4.11
N PHE A 11 17.32 10.68 4.02
CA PHE A 11 17.71 9.78 2.94
C PHE A 11 17.35 8.34 3.30
N ILE A 12 16.70 7.63 2.40
CA ILE A 12 16.53 6.18 2.51
C ILE A 12 17.92 5.55 2.42
N SER A 13 18.35 4.86 3.46
CA SER A 13 19.71 4.31 3.56
C SER A 13 19.82 2.88 3.03
N ALA A 14 18.76 2.08 3.14
CA ALA A 14 18.69 0.72 2.61
C ALA A 14 17.23 0.24 2.48
N GLN A 15 16.99 -0.70 1.56
CA GLN A 15 15.78 -1.52 1.49
C GLN A 15 16.15 -2.95 1.93
N LEU A 16 15.46 -3.44 2.96
CA LEU A 16 15.70 -4.75 3.58
C LEU A 16 14.61 -5.74 3.13
N ASP A 17 14.67 -6.98 3.63
CA ASP A 17 13.66 -8.04 3.43
C ASP A 17 13.46 -8.44 1.95
N TRP A 18 14.50 -9.07 1.38
CA TRP A 18 14.54 -9.49 -0.04
C TRP A 18 14.03 -10.93 -0.29
N GLU A 19 13.55 -11.63 0.73
CA GLU A 19 13.12 -13.03 0.66
C GLU A 19 11.94 -13.27 -0.29
N GLU A 20 11.09 -12.26 -0.51
CA GLU A 20 9.92 -12.33 -1.41
C GLU A 20 10.18 -11.72 -2.80
N VAL A 21 11.44 -11.35 -3.11
CA VAL A 21 11.76 -10.71 -4.40
C VAL A 21 11.63 -11.72 -5.53
N THR A 22 10.78 -11.38 -6.50
CA THR A 22 10.43 -12.23 -7.64
C THR A 22 10.23 -11.41 -8.91
N ILE A 23 10.12 -12.08 -10.05
CA ILE A 23 9.76 -11.43 -11.32
C ILE A 23 8.24 -11.18 -11.31
N GLY A 24 7.84 -9.91 -11.37
CA GLY A 24 6.44 -9.52 -11.31
C GLY A 24 6.16 -8.19 -12.00
N ALA A 25 4.89 -7.80 -12.03
CA ALA A 25 4.47 -6.50 -12.50
C ALA A 25 4.85 -5.43 -11.45
N PRO A 26 5.56 -4.34 -11.80
CA PRO A 26 5.90 -3.26 -10.87
C PRO A 26 4.68 -2.65 -10.18
N LEU A 27 3.51 -2.77 -10.82
CA LEU A 27 2.23 -2.30 -10.30
C LEU A 27 1.82 -3.03 -9.01
N LEU A 28 2.28 -4.26 -8.80
CA LEU A 28 2.02 -5.01 -7.57
C LEU A 28 2.80 -4.42 -6.40
N ASP A 29 4.09 -4.11 -6.58
CA ASP A 29 4.92 -3.47 -5.56
C ASP A 29 4.36 -2.09 -5.20
N MET A 30 3.93 -1.33 -6.20
CA MET A 30 3.23 -0.05 -6.00
C MET A 30 1.96 -0.25 -5.17
N ALA A 31 1.10 -1.20 -5.54
CA ALA A 31 -0.14 -1.48 -4.82
C ALA A 31 0.11 -1.88 -3.36
N MET A 32 1.07 -2.76 -3.09
CA MET A 32 1.47 -3.17 -1.74
C MET A 32 1.98 -1.97 -0.92
N THR A 33 2.82 -1.15 -1.53
CA THR A 33 3.36 0.06 -0.89
C THR A 33 2.25 1.06 -0.55
N LEU A 34 1.29 1.27 -1.47
CA LEU A 34 0.14 2.14 -1.23
C LEU A 34 -0.71 1.66 -0.05
N LEU A 35 -1.00 0.36 0.02
CA LEU A 35 -1.77 -0.23 1.12
C LEU A 35 -1.05 -0.09 2.47
N MET A 36 0.27 -0.24 2.50
CA MET A 36 1.06 -0.13 3.73
C MET A 36 1.24 1.31 4.22
N PHE A 37 1.47 2.26 3.31
CA PHE A 37 1.92 3.61 3.69
C PHE A 37 0.87 4.71 3.50
N CYS A 38 -0.16 4.51 2.70
CA CYS A 38 -1.17 5.56 2.44
C CYS A 38 -2.38 5.49 3.37
N PHE A 39 -2.33 4.66 4.41
CA PHE A 39 -3.40 4.50 5.40
C PHE A 39 -2.89 4.82 6.80
N VAL A 40 -3.63 5.65 7.53
CA VAL A 40 -3.38 5.95 8.95
C VAL A 40 -4.61 5.54 9.73
N LYS A 41 -4.45 4.65 10.71
CA LYS A 41 -5.57 4.06 11.47
C LYS A 41 -6.69 3.55 10.56
N ARG A 42 -6.33 2.84 9.48
CA ARG A 42 -7.27 2.28 8.48
C ARG A 42 -8.03 3.31 7.64
N VAL A 43 -7.66 4.59 7.69
CA VAL A 43 -8.24 5.65 6.86
C VAL A 43 -7.23 6.07 5.80
N PHE A 44 -7.63 6.01 4.52
CA PHE A 44 -6.80 6.48 3.41
C PHE A 44 -6.50 7.96 3.55
N GLN A 45 -5.24 8.30 3.30
CA GLN A 45 -4.69 9.64 3.37
C GLN A 45 -4.30 10.10 1.97
N PRO A 46 -5.16 10.85 1.26
CA PRO A 46 -4.84 11.36 -0.07
C PRO A 46 -3.48 12.08 -0.17
N PRO A 47 -3.04 12.89 0.82
CA PRO A 47 -1.72 13.53 0.75
C PRO A 47 -0.55 12.55 0.70
N LEU A 48 -0.65 11.40 1.37
CA LEU A 48 0.39 10.36 1.34
C LEU A 48 0.41 9.66 -0.02
N PHE A 49 -0.76 9.36 -0.57
CA PHE A 49 -0.90 8.80 -1.91
C PHE A 49 -0.26 9.70 -2.97
N THR A 50 -0.63 10.99 -2.99
CA THR A 50 -0.10 11.95 -3.94
C THR A 50 1.42 12.07 -3.80
N SER A 51 1.94 12.24 -2.58
CA SER A 51 3.37 12.38 -2.34
C SER A 51 4.16 11.13 -2.79
N LEU A 52 3.62 9.95 -2.55
CA LEU A 52 4.24 8.68 -2.93
C LEU A 52 4.25 8.51 -4.45
N LEU A 53 3.10 8.72 -5.09
CA LEU A 53 2.96 8.56 -6.53
C LEU A 53 3.83 9.57 -7.29
N ASP A 54 3.82 10.84 -6.87
CA ASP A 54 4.64 11.89 -7.47
C ASP A 54 6.14 11.57 -7.33
N GLY A 55 6.56 11.10 -6.16
CA GLY A 55 7.96 10.72 -5.91
C GLY A 55 8.40 9.53 -6.77
N TYR A 56 7.55 8.50 -6.91
CA TYR A 56 7.83 7.35 -7.75
C TYR A 56 7.88 7.74 -9.24
N MET A 57 6.93 8.54 -9.70
CA MET A 57 6.82 8.96 -11.11
C MET A 57 7.99 9.84 -11.57
N GLN A 58 8.75 10.47 -10.65
CA GLN A 58 9.99 11.16 -10.99
C GLN A 58 11.13 10.21 -11.43
N VAL A 59 11.10 8.96 -10.99
CA VAL A 59 12.12 7.95 -11.33
C VAL A 59 11.61 7.04 -12.45
N ARG A 60 10.37 6.54 -12.32
CA ARG A 60 9.71 5.70 -13.32
C ARG A 60 8.27 6.18 -13.52
N PRO A 61 8.00 6.96 -14.57
CA PRO A 61 6.63 7.30 -14.94
C PRO A 61 5.82 6.04 -15.22
N LEU A 62 4.62 5.96 -14.66
CA LEU A 62 3.67 4.90 -14.99
C LEU A 62 3.11 5.13 -16.40
N MET A 63 3.02 4.06 -17.17
CA MET A 63 2.32 4.07 -18.46
C MET A 63 0.81 4.24 -18.25
N LYS A 64 0.11 4.66 -19.30
CA LYS A 64 -1.34 4.86 -19.26
C LYS A 64 -2.06 3.58 -18.82
N GLU A 65 -1.64 2.45 -19.37
CA GLU A 65 -2.21 1.14 -19.05
C GLU A 65 -1.97 0.76 -17.59
N GLU A 66 -0.81 1.11 -17.02
CA GLU A 66 -0.52 0.86 -15.61
C GLU A 66 -1.41 1.71 -14.69
N LEU A 67 -1.62 2.98 -15.04
CA LEU A 67 -2.52 3.86 -14.30
C LEU A 67 -3.97 3.36 -14.33
N GLU A 68 -4.44 2.90 -15.49
CA GLU A 68 -5.78 2.33 -15.64
C GLU A 68 -5.96 1.04 -14.82
N GLN A 69 -4.90 0.27 -14.61
CA GLN A 69 -4.92 -0.97 -13.82
C GLN A 69 -4.59 -0.77 -12.33
N LEU A 70 -4.22 0.44 -11.90
CA LEU A 70 -3.75 0.68 -10.54
C LEU A 70 -4.80 0.30 -9.49
N GLU A 71 -6.06 0.65 -9.70
CA GLU A 71 -7.15 0.29 -8.78
C GLU A 71 -7.31 -1.24 -8.67
N VAL A 72 -7.20 -1.95 -9.80
CA VAL A 72 -7.28 -3.42 -9.84
C VAL A 72 -6.12 -4.04 -9.08
N ALA A 73 -4.90 -3.51 -9.27
CA ALA A 73 -3.72 -3.98 -8.56
C ALA A 73 -3.83 -3.76 -7.04
N ILE A 74 -4.35 -2.62 -6.59
CA ILE A 74 -4.59 -2.35 -5.16
C ILE A 74 -5.60 -3.34 -4.58
N LYS A 75 -6.71 -3.61 -5.30
CA LYS A 75 -7.70 -4.61 -4.87
C LYS A 75 -7.10 -6.02 -4.79
N HIS A 76 -6.32 -6.40 -5.80
CA HIS A 76 -5.62 -7.68 -5.83
C HIS A 76 -4.64 -7.82 -4.66
N ALA A 77 -3.81 -6.81 -4.42
CA ALA A 77 -2.89 -6.76 -3.29
C ALA A 77 -3.62 -6.85 -1.94
N GLY A 78 -4.73 -6.12 -1.78
CA GLY A 78 -5.55 -6.18 -0.56
C GLY A 78 -6.09 -7.59 -0.31
N LEU A 79 -6.55 -8.28 -1.35
CA LEU A 79 -7.00 -9.67 -1.24
C LEU A 79 -5.85 -10.62 -0.87
N MET A 80 -4.67 -10.46 -1.47
CA MET A 80 -3.50 -11.28 -1.13
C MET A 80 -3.09 -11.11 0.33
N ILE A 81 -3.02 -9.86 0.81
CA ILE A 81 -2.69 -9.56 2.21
C ILE A 81 -3.76 -10.14 3.16
N SER A 82 -5.05 -10.00 2.82
CA SER A 82 -6.15 -10.61 3.60
C SER A 82 -5.97 -12.11 3.74
N LEU A 83 -5.69 -12.78 2.62
CA LEU A 83 -5.58 -14.23 2.56
C LEU A 83 -4.36 -14.71 3.35
N PHE A 84 -3.23 -14.01 3.23
CA PHE A 84 -2.05 -14.30 4.03
C PHE A 84 -2.35 -14.25 5.53
N PHE A 85 -2.99 -13.19 6.02
CA PHE A 85 -3.34 -13.08 7.45
C PHE A 85 -4.39 -14.11 7.89
N LEU A 86 -5.34 -14.47 7.02
CA LEU A 86 -6.28 -15.55 7.29
C LEU A 86 -5.55 -16.90 7.42
N LEU A 87 -4.64 -17.22 6.50
CA LEU A 87 -3.87 -18.46 6.58
C LEU A 87 -2.99 -18.50 7.84
N GLN A 88 -2.39 -17.37 8.20
CA GLN A 88 -1.60 -17.24 9.41
C GLN A 88 -2.44 -17.41 10.68
N SER A 89 -3.66 -16.84 10.73
CA SER A 89 -4.56 -16.98 11.89
C SER A 89 -5.08 -18.40 12.08
N LEU A 90 -5.22 -19.17 10.99
CA LEU A 90 -5.57 -20.59 11.05
C LEU A 90 -4.42 -21.45 11.56
N GLN A 91 -3.17 -21.04 11.31
CA GLN A 91 -1.97 -21.73 11.79
C GLN A 91 -1.61 -21.36 13.23
N ASP A 92 -1.94 -20.13 13.65
CA ASP A 92 -1.74 -19.63 15.01
C ASP A 92 -3.03 -19.00 15.57
N ALA A 93 -3.86 -19.84 16.19
CA ALA A 93 -5.15 -19.47 16.73
C ALA A 93 -5.09 -18.42 17.87
N SER A 94 -3.89 -18.09 18.38
CA SER A 94 -3.67 -17.13 19.46
C SER A 94 -3.39 -15.70 18.99
N SER A 95 -3.22 -15.46 17.69
CA SER A 95 -2.87 -14.14 17.14
C SER A 95 -4.10 -13.24 16.93
N GLU A 96 -4.37 -12.34 17.88
CA GLU A 96 -5.42 -11.32 17.72
C GLU A 96 -5.12 -10.31 16.58
N ILE A 97 -3.84 -10.05 16.30
CA ILE A 97 -3.40 -9.12 15.24
C ILE A 97 -3.82 -9.63 13.85
N ALA A 98 -3.81 -10.95 13.64
CA ALA A 98 -4.17 -11.54 12.35
C ALA A 98 -5.67 -11.39 12.02
N LYS A 99 -6.55 -11.42 13.04
CA LYS A 99 -8.00 -11.19 12.87
C LYS A 99 -8.30 -9.75 12.45
N ASP A 100 -7.66 -8.79 13.10
CA ASP A 100 -7.87 -7.36 12.89
C ASP A 100 -7.46 -6.88 11.48
N LEU A 101 -6.38 -7.44 10.94
CA LEU A 101 -5.91 -7.14 9.57
C LEU A 101 -6.74 -7.88 8.52
N GLN A 102 -7.17 -9.11 8.80
CA GLN A 102 -8.08 -9.85 7.94
C GLN A 102 -9.40 -9.10 7.71
N GLU A 103 -10.03 -8.58 8.77
CA GLU A 103 -11.29 -7.82 8.64
C GLU A 103 -11.12 -6.53 7.84
N PHE A 104 -9.98 -5.84 8.00
CA PHE A 104 -9.71 -4.61 7.26
C PHE A 104 -9.61 -4.86 5.76
N TYR A 105 -8.77 -5.81 5.34
CA TYR A 105 -8.53 -6.05 3.92
C TYR A 105 -9.68 -6.82 3.24
N TRP A 106 -10.43 -7.65 3.97
CA TRP A 106 -11.65 -8.29 3.46
C TRP A 106 -12.69 -7.27 2.99
N ASN A 107 -12.81 -6.14 3.71
CA ASN A 107 -13.71 -5.06 3.34
C ASN A 107 -13.23 -4.23 2.12
N TYR A 108 -11.95 -4.35 1.74
CA TYR A 108 -11.40 -3.68 0.55
C TYR A 108 -11.82 -4.34 -0.77
N GLY A 109 -12.28 -5.60 -0.72
CA GLY A 109 -12.84 -6.35 -1.86
C GLY A 109 -14.34 -6.14 -2.10
N LEU A 110 -15.03 -5.35 -1.25
CA LEU A 110 -16.45 -5.07 -1.37
C LEU A 110 -16.69 -3.74 -2.13
N PRO A 111 -17.77 -3.62 -2.92
CA PRO A 111 -17.99 -2.55 -3.92
C PRO A 111 -18.16 -1.12 -3.37
N THR A 112 -17.87 -0.87 -2.10
CA THR A 112 -18.11 0.42 -1.42
C THR A 112 -16.93 1.39 -1.46
N TRP A 113 -15.77 1.01 -2.01
CA TRP A 113 -14.61 1.89 -2.16
C TRP A 113 -14.32 2.27 -3.61
N LYS A 114 -14.30 3.58 -3.89
CA LYS A 114 -13.79 4.18 -5.13
C LYS A 114 -12.73 5.22 -4.77
N ILE A 115 -11.58 5.16 -5.44
CA ILE A 115 -10.59 6.24 -5.37
C ILE A 115 -11.22 7.46 -6.05
N GLN A 116 -11.50 8.50 -5.27
CA GLN A 116 -11.89 9.79 -5.84
C GLN A 116 -10.62 10.55 -6.21
N THR A 117 -10.30 10.56 -7.50
CA THR A 117 -9.33 11.50 -8.07
C THR A 117 -10.02 12.86 -8.20
N SER A 118 -9.64 13.83 -7.36
CA SER A 118 -9.96 15.25 -7.55
C SER A 118 -9.12 15.84 -8.66
#